data_AF-A0A7J8YCD6-F1
#
_entry.id   AF-A0A7J8YCD6-F1
#
_cell.length_a   1.000
_cell.length_b   1.000
_cell.length_c   1.000
_cell.angle_alpha   90.00
_cell.angle_beta   90.00
_cell.angle_gamma   90.00
#
_symmetry.space_group_name_H-M   'P 1'
#
loop_
_entity.id
_entity.type
_entity.pdbx_description
1 polymer ?
#
loop_
_entity_poly.entity_id
_entity_poly.type
_entity_poly.pdbx_seq_one_letter_code
_entity_poly.pdbx_strand_id
1 'polypeptide(L)'
;MDKFKNMLKPKPNPQQLLRDWQRKLRQECRNIERQIRGKLLHFLFSLNVQREEKSVQKAIRDAAKRNDMGSAKALAKEIVMSRKAVNRLYENKAQLISISMHLGESV
;
A
#
# COMPACT_ATOMS: atom_id res chain seq x y z
N MET A 1 -28.25 -21.14 -12.97
CA MET A 1 -29.13 -19.97 -13.19
C MET A 1 -28.35 -18.70 -13.56
N ASP A 2 -27.11 -18.51 -13.11
CA ASP A 2 -26.34 -17.27 -13.40
C ASP A 2 -25.75 -17.16 -14.82
N LYS A 3 -25.50 -18.29 -15.49
CA LYS A 3 -24.97 -18.28 -16.87
C LYS A 3 -25.96 -17.72 -17.91
N PHE A 4 -27.26 -17.96 -17.72
CA PHE A 4 -28.30 -17.42 -18.60
C PHE A 4 -28.58 -15.93 -18.36
N LYS A 5 -28.41 -15.44 -17.12
CA LYS A 5 -28.52 -14.01 -16.79
C LYS A 5 -27.43 -13.14 -17.42
N ASN A 6 -26.25 -13.71 -17.74
CA ASN A 6 -25.17 -13.00 -18.41
C ASN A 6 -25.29 -12.97 -19.95
N MET A 7 -26.16 -13.79 -20.53
CA MET A 7 -26.38 -13.88 -21.99
C MET A 7 -27.44 -12.88 -22.48
N LEU A 8 -28.31 -12.41 -21.58
CA LEU A 8 -29.42 -11.47 -21.84
C LEU A 8 -29.09 -10.01 -21.51
N LYS A 9 -27.87 -9.71 -21.04
CA LYS A 9 -27.45 -8.33 -20.81
C LYS A 9 -26.84 -7.78 -22.10
N PRO A 10 -27.33 -6.66 -22.66
CA PRO A 10 -26.67 -6.02 -23.79
C PRO A 10 -25.20 -5.77 -23.43
N LYS A 11 -24.28 -6.05 -24.36
CA LYS A 11 -22.85 -5.79 -24.16
C LYS A 11 -22.70 -4.34 -23.66
N PRO A 12 -22.03 -4.11 -22.52
CA PRO A 12 -21.93 -2.78 -21.95
C PRO A 12 -21.33 -1.84 -22.99
N ASN A 13 -21.99 -0.70 -23.20
CA ASN A 13 -21.51 0.34 -24.10
C ASN A 13 -20.05 0.67 -23.70
N PRO A 14 -19.10 0.79 -24.64
CA PRO A 14 -17.70 1.13 -24.34
C PRO A 14 -17.54 2.29 -23.35
N GLN A 15 -18.44 3.29 -23.43
CA GLN A 15 -18.48 4.42 -22.49
C GLN A 15 -18.91 4.02 -21.07
N GLN A 16 -19.81 3.05 -20.91
CA GLN A 16 -20.19 2.50 -19.60
C GLN A 16 -19.04 1.69 -19.01
N LEU A 17 -18.35 0.89 -19.81
CA LEU A 17 -17.20 0.10 -19.36
C LEU A 17 -16.06 1.00 -18.88
N LEU A 18 -15.78 2.09 -19.60
CA LEU A 18 -14.79 3.10 -19.19
C LEU A 18 -15.18 3.77 -17.87
N ARG A 19 -16.46 4.15 -17.70
CA ARG A 19 -16.97 4.71 -16.44
C ARG A 19 -16.84 3.74 -15.27
N ASP A 20 -17.09 2.44 -15.50
CA ASP A 20 -16.95 1.39 -14.49
C ASP A 20 -15.48 1.17 -14.11
N TRP A 21 -14.56 1.20 -15.08
CA TRP A 21 -13.12 1.14 -14.83
C TRP A 21 -12.62 2.36 -14.07
N GLN A 22 -13.04 3.57 -14.44
CA GLN A 22 -12.74 4.80 -13.70
C GLN A 22 -13.32 4.75 -12.28
N ARG A 23 -14.51 4.18 -12.09
CA ARG A 23 -15.12 4.02 -10.76
C ARG A 23 -14.33 3.02 -9.91
N LYS A 24 -13.92 1.90 -10.50
CA LYS A 24 -13.12 0.87 -9.84
C LYS A 24 -11.73 1.37 -9.47
N LEU A 25 -11.05 2.07 -10.39
CA LEU A 25 -9.76 2.73 -10.11
C LEU A 25 -9.87 3.76 -8.99
N ARG A 26 -10.90 4.61 -9.00
CA ARG A 26 -11.14 5.55 -7.89
C ARG A 26 -11.45 4.84 -6.58
N GLN A 27 -12.13 3.71 -6.63
CA GLN A 27 -12.40 2.89 -5.45
C GLN A 27 -11.11 2.27 -4.90
N GLU A 28 -10.25 1.70 -5.76
CA GLU A 28 -8.95 1.14 -5.39
C GLU A 28 -7.99 2.22 -4.90
N CYS A 29 -7.92 3.38 -5.57
CA CYS A 29 -7.19 4.55 -5.08
C CYS A 29 -7.69 4.97 -3.70
N ARG A 30 -9.01 5.06 -3.47
CA ARG A 30 -9.56 5.35 -2.13
C ARG A 30 -9.30 4.23 -1.13
N ASN A 31 -9.21 2.97 -1.57
CA ASN A 31 -8.98 1.84 -0.68
C ASN A 31 -7.52 1.78 -0.26
N ILE A 32 -6.59 2.02 -1.18
CA ILE A 32 -5.16 2.18 -0.92
C ILE A 32 -4.90 3.47 -0.16
N GLU A 33 -5.57 4.58 -0.49
CA GLU A 33 -5.56 5.77 0.33
C GLU A 33 -6.16 5.52 1.70
N ARG A 34 -7.19 4.69 1.88
CA ARG A 34 -7.70 4.28 3.20
C ARG A 34 -6.80 3.28 3.90
N GLN A 35 -6.02 2.48 3.20
CA GLN A 35 -4.95 1.69 3.82
C GLN A 35 -3.80 2.60 4.25
N ILE A 36 -3.51 3.65 3.47
CA ILE A 36 -2.53 4.71 3.75
C ILE A 36 -3.06 5.72 4.80
N ARG A 37 -4.39 5.92 4.88
CA ARG A 37 -5.08 6.87 5.79
C ARG A 37 -5.68 6.22 7.04
N GLY A 38 -6.06 4.96 7.02
CA GLY A 38 -6.10 4.14 8.24
C GLY A 38 -4.70 4.08 8.83
N LYS A 39 -3.70 4.03 7.94
CA LYS A 39 -2.35 4.42 8.29
C LYS A 39 -2.16 5.89 8.59
N LEU A 40 -3.03 6.92 8.36
CA LEU A 40 -2.89 8.42 8.54
C LEU A 40 -2.45 8.84 9.94
N LEU A 41 -2.45 7.87 10.85
CA LEU A 41 -1.29 7.63 11.69
C LEU A 41 0.07 7.83 10.96
N HIS A 42 0.18 8.07 9.63
CA HIS A 42 1.28 7.82 8.69
C HIS A 42 2.12 9.06 8.54
N PHE A 43 1.43 10.20 8.56
CA PHE A 43 2.09 11.46 8.75
C PHE A 43 2.65 11.54 10.18
N LEU A 44 1.88 11.00 11.15
CA LEU A 44 2.39 10.69 12.49
C LEU A 44 3.38 9.50 12.50
N PHE A 45 3.40 8.63 11.49
CA PHE A 45 4.19 7.38 11.39
C PHE A 45 5.47 7.63 10.64
N SER A 46 5.59 8.60 9.75
CA SER A 46 6.90 8.95 9.23
C SER A 46 7.74 9.51 10.38
N LEU A 47 7.10 10.29 11.25
CA LEU A 47 7.64 10.69 12.55
C LEU A 47 7.79 9.51 13.52
N ASN A 48 6.78 8.66 13.69
CA ASN A 48 6.84 7.54 14.63
C ASN A 48 7.75 6.43 14.11
N VAL A 49 7.69 5.93 12.88
CA VAL A 49 8.71 5.05 12.25
C VAL A 49 10.09 5.63 12.35
N GLN A 50 10.35 6.91 12.04
CA GLN A 50 11.72 7.39 12.24
C GLN A 50 12.11 7.40 13.73
N ARG A 51 11.17 7.70 14.64
CA ARG A 51 11.38 7.68 16.09
C ARG A 51 11.45 6.25 16.68
N GLU A 52 10.73 5.33 16.10
CA GLU A 52 10.52 3.93 16.48
C GLU A 52 11.62 3.09 15.87
N GLU A 53 12.05 3.36 14.64
CA GLU A 53 13.32 2.91 14.09
C GLU A 53 14.48 3.43 14.93
N LYS A 54 14.48 4.69 15.39
CA LYS A 54 15.50 5.18 16.34
C LYS A 54 15.44 4.41 17.68
N SER A 55 14.25 4.10 18.18
CA SER A 55 14.05 3.31 19.40
C SER A 55 14.53 1.87 19.23
N VAL A 56 14.18 1.21 18.13
CA VAL A 56 14.57 -0.16 17.81
C VAL A 56 16.07 -0.22 17.48
N GLN A 57 16.64 0.79 16.82
CA GLN A 57 18.10 0.92 16.66
C GLN A 57 18.82 1.02 18.01
N LYS A 58 18.24 1.76 18.96
CA LYS A 58 18.75 1.81 20.33
C LYS A 58 18.63 0.43 21.00
N ALA A 59 17.49 -0.24 20.88
CA ALA A 59 17.27 -1.59 21.40
C ALA A 59 18.23 -2.63 20.79
N ILE A 60 18.53 -2.54 19.49
CA ILE A 60 19.53 -3.38 18.81
C ILE A 60 20.92 -3.11 19.39
N ARG A 61 21.29 -1.84 19.57
CA ARG A 61 22.58 -1.46 20.17
C ARG A 61 22.70 -1.96 21.61
N ASP A 62 21.63 -1.87 22.39
CA ASP A 62 21.60 -2.30 23.78
C ASP A 62 21.55 -3.85 23.91
N ALA A 63 20.92 -4.55 22.96
CA ALA A 63 20.99 -6.01 22.86
C ALA A 63 22.40 -6.49 22.46
N ALA A 64 23.02 -5.82 21.48
CA ALA A 64 24.39 -6.11 21.06
C ALA A 64 25.40 -5.87 22.19
N LYS A 65 25.25 -4.79 22.98
CA LYS A 65 26.07 -4.53 24.18
C LYS A 65 25.93 -5.62 25.25
N ARG A 66 24.76 -6.25 25.35
CA ARG A 66 24.48 -7.37 26.27
C ARG A 66 24.91 -8.73 25.70
N ASN A 67 25.58 -8.74 24.54
CA ASN A 67 26.00 -9.93 23.80
C ASN A 67 24.82 -10.85 23.37
N ASP A 68 23.59 -10.33 23.38
CA ASP A 68 22.40 -11.03 22.88
C ASP A 68 22.24 -10.76 21.38
N MET A 69 23.04 -11.49 20.60
CA MET A 69 23.05 -11.41 19.15
C MET A 69 21.79 -11.99 18.50
N GLY A 70 21.04 -12.86 19.20
CA GLY A 70 19.80 -13.44 18.72
C GLY A 70 18.70 -12.38 18.62
N SER A 71 18.46 -11.66 19.71
CA SER A 71 17.48 -10.57 19.76
C SER A 71 17.87 -9.41 18.85
N ALA A 72 19.16 -9.05 18.80
CA ALA A 72 19.65 -7.99 17.91
C ALA A 72 19.37 -8.31 16.42
N LYS A 73 19.56 -9.56 16.00
CA LYS A 73 19.32 -10.00 14.62
C LYS A 73 17.83 -10.05 14.27
N ALA A 74 16.98 -10.46 15.21
CA ALA A 74 15.52 -10.48 15.03
C ALA A 74 14.98 -9.06 14.79
N LEU A 75 15.35 -8.13 15.67
CA LEU A 75 14.95 -6.72 15.59
C LEU A 75 15.48 -6.04 14.32
N ALA A 76 16.72 -6.34 13.92
CA ALA A 76 17.29 -5.81 12.67
C ALA A 76 16.53 -6.30 11.43
N LYS A 77 16.12 -7.58 11.41
CA LYS A 77 15.34 -8.15 10.30
C LYS A 77 13.95 -7.50 10.19
N GLU A 78 13.32 -7.23 11.32
CA GLU A 78 12.00 -6.60 11.39
C GLU A 78 12.02 -5.17 10.81
N ILE A 79 13.05 -4.37 11.13
CA ILE A 79 13.26 -3.04 10.51
C ILE A 79 13.33 -3.15 8.98
N VAL A 80 14.15 -4.08 8.46
CA VAL A 80 14.32 -4.23 7.01
C VAL A 80 13.02 -4.64 6.33
N MET A 81 12.25 -5.53 6.94
CA MET A 81 10.94 -5.94 6.41
C MET A 81 9.92 -4.80 6.43
N SER A 82 9.90 -4.01 7.51
CA SER A 82 9.04 -2.83 7.63
C SER A 82 9.32 -1.82 6.53
N ARG A 83 10.59 -1.49 6.27
CA ARG A 83 11.00 -0.59 5.18
C ARG A 83 10.58 -1.09 3.80
N LYS A 84 10.76 -2.39 3.53
CA LYS A 84 10.31 -2.99 2.26
C LYS A 84 8.80 -2.92 2.08
N ALA A 85 8.04 -3.17 3.14
CA ALA A 85 6.58 -3.09 3.09
C ALA A 85 6.09 -1.65 2.82
N VAL A 86 6.76 -0.64 3.40
CA VAL A 86 6.47 0.77 3.15
C VAL A 86 6.81 1.16 1.71
N ASN A 87 8.00 0.80 1.21
CA ASN A 87 8.40 1.09 -0.16
C ASN A 87 7.44 0.48 -1.19
N ARG A 88 7.03 -0.78 -1.00
CA ARG A 88 6.06 -1.44 -1.88
C ARG A 88 4.71 -0.72 -1.93
N LEU A 89 4.24 -0.18 -0.80
CA LEU A 89 3.00 0.58 -0.77
C LEU A 89 3.12 1.91 -1.53
N TYR A 90 4.29 2.56 -1.46
CA TYR A 90 4.57 3.77 -2.23
C TYR A 90 4.66 3.50 -3.73
N GLU A 91 5.34 2.42 -4.12
CA GLU A 91 5.40 1.96 -5.52
C GLU A 91 4.00 1.65 -6.06
N ASN A 92 3.19 0.89 -5.32
CA ASN A 92 1.81 0.59 -5.72
C ASN A 92 0.96 1.87 -5.87
N LYS A 93 1.16 2.87 -5.00
CA LYS A 93 0.48 4.16 -5.13
C LYS A 93 0.90 4.88 -6.40
N ALA A 94 2.20 4.93 -6.71
CA ALA A 94 2.71 5.56 -7.92
C ALA A 94 2.19 4.87 -9.19
N GLN A 95 2.14 3.53 -9.20
CA GLN A 95 1.57 2.75 -10.31
C GLN A 95 0.11 3.08 -10.55
N LEU A 96 -0.70 3.21 -9.49
CA LEU A 96 -2.11 3.59 -9.63
C LEU A 96 -2.31 5.01 -10.15
N ILE A 97 -1.47 5.95 -9.73
CA ILE A 97 -1.51 7.32 -10.25
C ILE A 97 -1.18 7.31 -11.75
N SER A 98 -0.14 6.57 -12.16
CA SER A 98 0.22 6.42 -13.58
C SER A 98 -0.90 5.83 -14.42
N ILE A 99 -1.55 4.74 -13.96
CA ILE A 99 -2.70 4.12 -14.63
C ILE A 99 -3.87 5.12 -14.72
N SER A 100 -4.15 5.85 -13.64
CA SER A 100 -5.21 6.86 -13.63
C SER A 100 -4.94 8.01 -14.59
N MET A 101 -3.68 8.42 -14.77
CA MET A 101 -3.29 9.44 -15.75
C MET A 101 -3.54 8.96 -17.17
N HIS A 102 -3.04 7.78 -17.53
CA HIS A 102 -3.23 7.20 -18.87
C HIS A 102 -4.72 6.99 -19.21
N LEU A 103 -5.53 6.60 -18.21
CA LEU A 103 -6.97 6.42 -18.41
C LEU A 103 -7.74 7.76 -18.53
N GLY A 104 -7.17 8.85 -18.01
CA GLY A 104 -7.70 10.20 -18.16
C GLY A 104 -7.33 10.84 -19.51
N GLU A 105 -6.16 10.50 -20.06
CA GLU A 105 -5.72 10.89 -21.39
C GLU A 105 -6.44 10.13 -22.52
N SER A 106 -6.99 8.94 -22.23
CA SER A 106 -7.73 8.10 -23.18
C SER A 106 -9.23 8.46 -23.31
N VAL A 107 -9.64 9.63 -22.82
CA VAL A 107 -11.01 10.19 -22.92
C VAL A 107 -11.05 11.29 -23.97
#